data_AF-A0A0N4Y8X1-F1
#
_entry.id   AF-A0A0N4Y8X1-F1
#
_cell.length_a   1.000
_cell.length_b   1.000
_cell.length_c   1.000
_cell.angle_alpha   90.00
_cell.angle_beta   90.00
_cell.angle_gamma   90.00
#
_symmetry.space_group_name_H-M   'P 1'
#
loop_
_entity.id
_entity.type
_entity.pdbx_description
1 polymer ?
#
loop_
_entity_poly.entity_id
_entity_poly.type
_entity_poly.pdbx_seq_one_letter_code
_entity_poly.pdbx_strand_id
1 'polypeptide(L)'
;MPASVVDNAGSFNTMVDIRLKHWADKELPQKSVTAGWETLRDVFCNQVKNDTASRSDHDTIFDPLKEAVIEEAMSAHHWDNKALDYLRVIQLNAMEDRAVSDKRSWDSACQFMGKSASDRLNAVKQQLTDARGPGWISRWILWQTPSAENHFSGAVQDELGVMLSNNPEHKQSLTDEDILVIKRNLETKGVIEVPTETIRRQWNLMYKKHFLEKLVQNSRDCQSLYQHYRQGFNESDIDCQAVILFHRVQRMVKLTCNALRQQITNTEQRMLEKEIKEPEKKQKYLTGRRVDLAEELKQVRRIQEKLEEFMRMSVNTANTPDGRGVLIFNGEVILVFGQGVVMTIGKNNNENLDGKFHGSVYLTSHRVIFMPEDGRTFRSFEMPFSSMQDVHLEQPIFGANYLKGIALAMPGSNISGEIPWRLTFNKGGCIDFGRCLLEAVDRAERFRPRNAPPAYAPPRGDFYAAPPDYYAPPSNGYHGLRPPTQAFPDRPQSNQVFMCEAPPPYPGIGPDRPPMPTEQLHRAGSTLDSSDSGSGEVRKRH
;
A
#
# COMPACT_ATOMS: atom_id res chain seq x y z
N MET A 1 17.96 19.50 34.94
CA MET A 1 17.29 20.81 34.74
C MET A 1 18.41 21.83 34.62
N PRO A 2 18.69 22.44 33.45
CA PRO A 2 19.77 23.41 33.32
C PRO A 2 19.46 24.73 34.05
N ALA A 3 18.20 25.19 33.99
CA ALA A 3 17.72 26.42 34.61
C ALA A 3 17.69 26.41 36.16
N SER A 4 18.03 25.29 36.82
CA SER A 4 18.16 25.24 38.29
C SER A 4 19.61 25.39 38.77
N VAL A 5 20.57 25.53 37.86
CA VAL A 5 22.01 25.54 38.15
C VAL A 5 22.66 26.87 37.72
N VAL A 6 21.92 27.76 37.06
CA VAL A 6 22.49 28.88 36.30
C VAL A 6 21.65 30.15 36.47
N ASP A 7 22.32 31.23 36.85
CA ASP A 7 21.71 32.50 37.26
C ASP A 7 21.58 33.54 36.11
N ASN A 8 21.90 33.17 34.85
CA ASN A 8 21.78 34.06 33.67
C ASN A 8 21.43 33.32 32.37
N ALA A 9 20.78 34.01 31.41
CA ALA A 9 20.30 33.41 30.17
C ALA A 9 21.41 32.88 29.23
N GLY A 10 22.55 33.57 29.14
CA GLY A 10 23.65 33.20 28.24
C GLY A 10 24.29 31.86 28.64
N SER A 11 24.60 31.71 29.92
CA SER A 11 25.12 30.47 30.50
C SER A 11 24.07 29.34 30.46
N PHE A 12 22.78 29.65 30.68
CA PHE A 12 21.69 28.68 30.54
C PHE A 12 21.63 28.13 29.12
N ASN A 13 21.57 29.01 28.11
CA ASN A 13 21.50 28.63 26.70
C ASN A 13 22.73 27.82 26.26
N THR A 14 23.93 28.18 26.75
CA THR A 14 25.17 27.44 26.47
C THR A 14 25.12 26.02 27.06
N MET A 15 24.71 25.87 28.32
CA MET A 15 24.57 24.56 28.97
C MET A 15 23.47 23.70 28.32
N VAL A 16 22.38 24.33 27.89
CA VAL A 16 21.29 23.69 27.14
C VAL A 16 21.79 23.16 25.80
N ASP A 17 22.49 23.97 25.01
CA ASP A 17 22.93 23.59 23.67
C ASP A 17 23.96 22.46 23.68
N ILE A 18 24.91 22.47 24.62
CA ILE A 18 25.87 21.37 24.81
C ILE A 18 25.12 20.06 25.12
N ARG A 19 24.12 20.10 26.02
CA ARG A 19 23.34 18.92 26.41
C ARG A 19 22.41 18.43 25.30
N LEU A 20 21.72 19.34 24.61
CA LEU A 20 20.87 19.00 23.47
C LEU A 20 21.68 18.39 22.34
N LYS A 21 22.83 18.98 21.98
CA LYS A 21 23.70 18.46 20.92
C LYS A 21 24.26 17.07 21.26
N HIS A 22 24.68 16.85 22.50
CA HIS A 22 25.13 15.53 22.95
C HIS A 22 24.02 14.47 22.86
N TRP A 23 22.81 14.81 23.35
CA TRP A 23 21.64 13.94 23.28
C TRP A 23 21.22 13.65 21.82
N ALA A 24 21.23 14.67 20.97
CA ALA A 24 20.95 14.60 19.53
C ALA A 24 21.90 13.68 18.76
N ASP A 25 23.18 13.72 19.11
CA ASP A 25 24.23 12.98 18.40
C ASP A 25 24.30 11.52 18.85
N LYS A 26 24.15 11.26 20.16
CA LYS A 26 24.44 9.96 20.78
C LYS A 26 23.22 9.08 21.09
N GLU A 27 22.11 9.65 21.56
CA GLU A 27 21.00 8.86 22.12
C GLU A 27 19.72 8.96 21.32
N LEU A 28 19.37 10.16 20.88
CA LEU A 28 18.05 10.48 20.34
C LEU A 28 17.73 9.72 19.02
N PRO A 29 18.63 9.59 18.02
CA PRO A 29 18.32 8.84 16.80
C PRO A 29 18.01 7.38 17.11
N GLN A 30 18.81 6.75 17.98
CA GLN A 30 18.63 5.35 18.39
C GLN A 30 17.30 5.16 19.13
N LYS A 31 17.01 6.00 20.13
CA LYS A 31 15.73 5.96 20.87
C LYS A 31 14.53 6.21 19.96
N SER A 32 14.69 7.03 18.92
CA SER A 32 13.65 7.32 17.92
C SER A 32 13.36 6.09 17.05
N VAL A 33 14.40 5.40 16.58
CA VAL A 33 14.26 4.14 15.83
C VAL A 33 13.67 3.05 16.72
N THR A 34 14.13 2.89 17.97
CA THR A 34 13.54 1.90 18.91
C THR A 34 12.05 2.16 19.14
N ALA A 35 11.63 3.40 19.38
CA ALA A 35 10.22 3.74 19.54
C ALA A 35 9.40 3.52 18.25
N GLY A 36 9.99 3.78 17.08
CA GLY A 36 9.39 3.48 15.77
C GLY A 36 9.19 1.98 15.57
N TRP A 37 10.20 1.18 15.94
CA TRP A 37 10.18 -0.28 15.89
C TRP A 37 9.15 -0.89 16.84
N GLU A 38 9.13 -0.47 18.10
CA GLU A 38 8.12 -0.90 19.09
C GLU A 38 6.71 -0.59 18.61
N THR A 39 6.49 0.60 18.04
CA THR A 39 5.19 0.98 17.47
C THR A 39 4.81 0.10 16.27
N LEU A 40 5.76 -0.19 15.36
CA LEU A 40 5.53 -1.04 14.19
C LEU A 40 5.18 -2.48 14.62
N ARG A 41 5.96 -3.05 15.55
CA ARG A 41 5.70 -4.34 16.17
C ARG A 41 4.31 -4.41 16.78
N ASP A 42 3.97 -3.44 17.65
CA ASP A 42 2.73 -3.49 18.41
C ASP A 42 1.50 -3.34 17.47
N VAL A 43 1.59 -2.52 16.42
CA VAL A 43 0.55 -2.44 15.38
C VAL A 43 0.44 -3.74 14.59
N PHE A 44 1.56 -4.34 14.17
CA PHE A 44 1.58 -5.60 13.43
C PHE A 44 0.99 -6.76 14.26
N CYS A 45 1.47 -6.94 15.49
CA CYS A 45 0.96 -7.93 16.45
C CYS A 45 -0.55 -7.77 16.66
N ASN A 46 -1.04 -6.54 16.81
CA ASN A 46 -2.47 -6.27 16.98
C ASN A 46 -3.26 -6.58 15.70
N GLN A 47 -2.77 -6.26 14.49
CA GLN A 47 -3.46 -6.64 13.26
C GLN A 47 -3.56 -8.16 13.09
N VAL A 48 -2.45 -8.88 13.26
CA VAL A 48 -2.41 -10.35 13.10
C VAL A 48 -3.29 -11.06 14.15
N LYS A 49 -3.38 -10.52 15.37
CA LYS A 49 -4.21 -11.10 16.45
C LYS A 49 -5.68 -10.68 16.41
N ASN A 50 -6.02 -9.49 15.90
CA ASN A 50 -7.42 -9.03 15.87
C ASN A 50 -8.25 -9.67 14.75
N ASP A 51 -7.63 -10.09 13.65
CA ASP A 51 -8.31 -10.88 12.60
C ASP A 51 -8.85 -12.22 13.16
N THR A 52 -8.15 -12.80 14.15
CA THR A 52 -8.55 -14.00 14.91
C THR A 52 -9.85 -13.81 15.69
N ALA A 53 -10.08 -12.63 16.30
CA ALA A 53 -11.16 -12.43 17.27
C ALA A 53 -12.48 -11.90 16.65
N SER A 54 -12.44 -11.37 15.43
CA SER A 54 -13.61 -10.68 14.83
C SER A 54 -14.55 -11.58 14.02
N ARG A 55 -14.17 -12.84 13.78
CA ARG A 55 -14.92 -13.78 12.93
C ARG A 55 -15.40 -14.96 13.78
N SER A 56 -16.70 -15.25 13.78
CA SER A 56 -17.31 -16.36 14.51
C SER A 56 -16.99 -17.76 13.94
N ASP A 57 -16.18 -17.81 12.89
CA ASP A 57 -15.75 -18.99 12.15
C ASP A 57 -14.22 -18.99 12.05
N HIS A 58 -13.57 -18.84 13.22
CA HIS A 58 -12.13 -18.71 13.30
C HIS A 58 -11.45 -20.09 13.23
N ASP A 59 -10.66 -20.29 12.17
CA ASP A 59 -9.92 -21.53 11.95
C ASP A 59 -8.58 -21.51 12.72
N THR A 60 -8.53 -22.25 13.83
CA THR A 60 -7.39 -22.34 14.76
C THR A 60 -6.14 -22.95 14.14
N ILE A 61 -6.24 -23.57 12.96
CA ILE A 61 -5.11 -24.18 12.25
C ILE A 61 -3.99 -23.18 11.92
N PHE A 62 -4.31 -21.89 11.81
CA PHE A 62 -3.33 -20.85 11.44
C PHE A 62 -2.68 -20.15 12.63
N ASP A 63 -3.16 -20.32 13.87
CA ASP A 63 -2.61 -19.55 15.00
C ASP A 63 -1.15 -19.89 15.33
N PRO A 64 -0.69 -21.16 15.30
CA PRO A 64 0.74 -21.48 15.47
C PRO A 64 1.61 -20.88 14.37
N LEU A 65 1.09 -20.76 13.14
CA LEU A 65 1.78 -20.08 12.05
C LEU A 65 1.82 -18.56 12.27
N LYS A 66 0.71 -17.94 12.70
CA LYS A 66 0.66 -16.50 13.00
C LYS A 66 1.67 -16.12 14.08
N GLU A 67 1.74 -16.90 15.16
CA GLU A 67 2.70 -16.68 16.24
C GLU A 67 4.15 -16.84 15.75
N ALA A 68 4.45 -17.91 14.99
CA ALA A 68 5.77 -18.12 14.41
C ALA A 68 6.15 -17.02 13.39
N VAL A 69 5.20 -16.51 12.60
CA VAL A 69 5.43 -15.39 11.67
C VAL A 69 5.71 -14.09 12.43
N ILE A 70 5.02 -13.84 13.54
CA ILE A 70 5.32 -12.70 14.43
C ILE A 70 6.73 -12.86 15.01
N GLU A 71 7.07 -14.01 15.60
CA GLU A 71 8.39 -14.23 16.21
C GLU A 71 9.52 -14.10 15.17
N GLU A 72 9.38 -14.75 14.01
CA GLU A 72 10.39 -14.71 12.95
C GLU A 72 10.57 -13.29 12.43
N ALA A 73 9.49 -12.61 12.03
CA ALA A 73 9.56 -11.25 11.48
C ALA A 73 10.16 -10.27 12.51
N MET A 74 9.83 -10.40 13.80
CA MET A 74 10.37 -9.53 14.84
C MET A 74 11.84 -9.84 15.20
N SER A 75 12.33 -11.04 14.89
CA SER A 75 13.73 -11.42 15.07
C SER A 75 14.62 -11.11 13.86
N ALA A 76 14.05 -11.18 12.66
CA ALA A 76 14.75 -10.99 11.39
C ALA A 76 14.79 -9.52 10.93
N HIS A 77 13.81 -8.71 11.34
CA HIS A 77 13.71 -7.32 10.92
C HIS A 77 14.83 -6.44 11.51
N HIS A 78 15.52 -5.71 10.63
CA HIS A 78 16.54 -4.74 10.99
C HIS A 78 16.24 -3.43 10.26
N TRP A 79 15.98 -2.36 11.02
CA TRP A 79 15.74 -1.02 10.48
C TRP A 79 16.93 -0.52 9.65
N ASP A 80 16.70 0.24 8.58
CA ASP A 80 17.80 0.71 7.70
C ASP A 80 18.87 1.47 8.52
N ASN A 81 20.11 0.99 8.47
CA ASN A 81 21.26 1.62 9.12
C ASN A 81 21.43 3.11 8.76
N LYS A 82 21.03 3.52 7.55
CA LYS A 82 21.09 4.92 7.10
C LYS A 82 20.03 5.80 7.77
N ALA A 83 18.93 5.21 8.27
CA ALA A 83 17.85 5.95 8.92
C ALA A 83 18.35 6.74 10.13
N LEU A 84 19.30 6.20 10.89
CA LEU A 84 19.92 6.86 12.04
C LEU A 84 20.61 8.17 11.65
N ASP A 85 21.35 8.17 10.53
CA ASP A 85 22.06 9.36 10.05
C ASP A 85 21.08 10.41 9.52
N TYR A 86 20.06 10.00 8.76
CA TYR A 86 18.98 10.91 8.32
C TYR A 86 18.24 11.54 9.50
N LEU A 87 17.88 10.75 10.53
CA LEU A 87 17.23 11.25 11.73
C LEU A 87 18.14 12.21 12.51
N ARG A 88 19.43 11.88 12.67
CA ARG A 88 20.39 12.74 13.37
C ARG A 88 20.49 14.12 12.73
N VAL A 89 20.55 14.21 11.39
CA VAL A 89 20.58 15.49 10.66
C VAL A 89 19.29 16.29 10.88
N ILE A 90 18.11 15.66 10.75
CA ILE A 90 16.82 16.31 10.98
C ILE A 90 16.71 16.83 12.42
N GLN A 91 17.16 16.04 13.39
CA GLN A 91 17.08 16.33 14.82
C GLN A 91 18.02 17.45 15.24
N LEU A 92 19.28 17.43 14.76
CA LEU A 92 20.24 18.51 14.98
C LEU A 92 19.72 19.83 14.39
N ASN A 93 19.32 19.84 13.12
CA ASN A 93 18.79 21.05 12.46
C ASN A 93 17.55 21.60 13.18
N ALA A 94 16.65 20.73 13.64
CA ALA A 94 15.46 21.13 14.40
C ALA A 94 15.77 21.66 15.80
N MET A 95 16.89 21.25 16.41
CA MET A 95 17.33 21.73 17.71
C MET A 95 18.27 22.93 17.63
N GLU A 96 18.98 23.20 16.54
CA GLU A 96 19.82 24.40 16.42
C GLU A 96 18.98 25.67 16.20
N ASP A 97 17.80 25.57 15.58
CA ASP A 97 16.91 26.71 15.34
C ASP A 97 16.21 27.22 16.62
N ARG A 98 16.61 28.41 17.09
CA ARG A 98 16.03 29.10 18.26
C ARG A 98 14.85 30.02 17.94
N ALA A 99 14.47 30.20 16.67
CA ALA A 99 13.46 31.17 16.26
C ALA A 99 12.04 30.61 16.38
N VAL A 100 11.16 31.35 17.07
CA VAL A 100 9.73 31.06 17.15
C VAL A 100 8.98 32.01 16.20
N SER A 101 8.66 31.50 15.02
CA SER A 101 8.12 32.27 13.87
C SER A 101 6.83 33.04 14.18
N ASP A 102 5.96 32.48 15.02
CA ASP A 102 4.56 32.91 15.13
C ASP A 102 3.99 32.67 16.53
N LYS A 103 2.95 33.43 16.89
CA LYS A 103 2.32 33.34 18.21
C LYS A 103 1.76 31.94 18.51
N ARG A 104 1.23 31.23 17.51
CA ARG A 104 0.64 29.89 17.74
C ARG A 104 1.72 28.87 18.11
N SER A 105 2.88 28.94 17.49
CA SER A 105 4.07 28.14 17.85
C SER A 105 4.60 28.48 19.24
N TRP A 106 4.51 29.75 19.66
CA TRP A 106 4.84 30.19 21.03
C TRP A 106 3.85 29.67 22.07
N ASP A 107 2.55 29.88 21.85
CA ASP A 107 1.48 29.41 22.74
C ASP A 107 1.51 27.87 22.88
N SER A 108 1.77 27.16 21.78
CA SER A 108 2.01 25.71 21.76
C SER A 108 3.21 25.29 22.62
N ALA A 109 4.32 26.03 22.56
CA ALA A 109 5.51 25.73 23.35
C ALA A 109 5.28 26.01 24.84
N CYS A 110 4.56 27.08 25.19
CA CYS A 110 4.12 27.37 26.55
C CYS A 110 3.23 26.24 27.10
N GLN A 111 2.22 25.79 26.34
CA GLN A 111 1.35 24.69 26.72
C GLN A 111 2.11 23.37 26.88
N PHE A 112 3.05 23.07 25.97
CA PHE A 112 3.90 21.88 26.05
C PHE A 112 4.81 21.92 27.28
N MET A 113 5.45 23.06 27.56
CA MET A 113 6.24 23.29 28.78
C MET A 113 5.41 23.07 30.03
N GLY A 114 4.25 23.72 30.13
CA GLY A 114 3.35 23.62 31.28
C GLY A 114 2.85 22.19 31.52
N LYS A 115 2.47 21.48 30.46
CA LYS A 115 2.07 20.07 30.55
C LYS A 115 3.23 19.19 31.01
N SER A 116 4.39 19.24 30.34
CA SER A 116 5.55 18.42 30.69
C SER A 116 6.06 18.69 32.11
N ALA A 117 6.04 19.95 32.56
CA ALA A 117 6.39 20.32 33.92
C ALA A 117 5.35 19.81 34.93
N SER A 118 4.05 19.90 34.63
CA SER A 118 2.96 19.38 35.47
C SER A 118 3.00 17.85 35.61
N ASP A 119 3.18 17.13 34.50
CA ASP A 119 3.29 15.67 34.49
C ASP A 119 4.48 15.21 35.37
N ARG A 120 5.62 15.91 35.25
CA ARG A 120 6.80 15.63 36.10
C ARG A 120 6.60 16.06 37.55
N LEU A 121 5.89 17.16 37.80
CA LEU A 121 5.55 17.63 39.14
C LEU A 121 4.67 16.62 39.88
N ASN A 122 3.68 16.03 39.20
CA ASN A 122 2.83 14.99 39.76
C ASN A 122 3.64 13.75 40.16
N ALA A 123 4.58 13.31 39.30
CA ALA A 123 5.50 12.22 39.65
C ALA A 123 6.41 12.53 40.85
N VAL A 124 6.89 13.77 41.00
CA VAL A 124 7.69 14.19 42.16
C VAL A 124 6.83 14.32 43.43
N LYS A 125 5.58 14.79 43.31
CA LYS A 125 4.61 14.82 44.42
C LYS A 125 4.27 13.41 44.91
N GLN A 126 4.14 12.45 44.00
CA GLN A 126 4.00 11.04 44.36
C GLN A 126 5.23 10.55 45.12
N GLN A 127 6.45 10.74 44.59
CA GLN A 127 7.69 10.34 45.27
C GLN A 127 7.86 10.96 46.67
N LEU A 128 7.47 12.22 46.86
CA LEU A 128 7.46 12.87 48.17
C LEU A 128 6.44 12.24 49.13
N THR A 129 5.26 11.89 48.62
CA THR A 129 4.18 11.23 49.38
C THR A 129 4.59 9.81 49.78
N ASP A 130 5.13 9.03 48.84
CA ASP A 130 5.63 7.67 49.08
C ASP A 130 6.75 7.69 50.15
N ALA A 131 7.67 8.65 50.06
CA ALA A 131 8.75 8.82 51.03
C ALA A 131 8.28 9.35 52.40
N ARG A 132 7.11 9.98 52.48
CA ARG A 132 6.45 10.37 53.74
C ARG A 132 5.66 9.20 54.35
N GLY A 133 5.37 8.16 53.57
CA GLY A 133 4.67 6.97 54.01
C GLY A 133 3.14 7.12 54.06
N PRO A 134 2.43 6.13 54.62
CA PRO A 134 0.97 6.09 54.62
C PRO A 134 0.38 7.29 55.38
N GLY A 135 -0.48 8.05 54.68
CA GLY A 135 -1.24 9.16 55.25
C GLY A 135 -2.27 8.70 56.29
N TRP A 136 -2.90 9.66 56.97
CA TRP A 136 -3.82 9.37 58.08
C TRP A 136 -4.94 8.37 57.71
N ILE A 137 -5.57 8.52 56.53
CA ILE A 137 -6.66 7.63 56.10
C ILE A 137 -6.16 6.20 55.84
N SER A 138 -5.01 5.99 55.19
CA SER A 138 -4.49 4.64 54.94
C SER A 138 -3.94 3.97 56.20
N ARG A 139 -3.44 4.75 57.18
CA ARG A 139 -3.11 4.23 58.52
C ARG A 139 -4.33 3.65 59.25
N TRP A 140 -5.50 4.27 59.12
CA TRP A 140 -6.74 3.84 59.78
C TRP A 140 -7.51 2.76 59.00
N ILE A 141 -7.56 2.81 57.66
CA ILE A 141 -8.33 1.86 56.84
C ILE A 141 -7.53 0.61 56.49
N LEU A 142 -6.24 0.76 56.16
CA LEU A 142 -5.36 -0.35 55.71
C LEU A 142 -4.40 -0.83 56.80
N TRP A 143 -4.52 -0.30 58.03
CA TRP A 143 -3.68 -0.65 59.20
C TRP A 143 -2.17 -0.55 58.96
N GLN A 144 -1.75 0.32 58.02
CA GLN A 144 -0.34 0.48 57.67
C GLN A 144 0.38 1.40 58.66
N THR A 145 1.55 0.99 59.15
CA THR A 145 2.41 1.80 60.01
C THR A 145 3.53 2.47 59.19
N PRO A 146 3.82 3.76 59.38
CA PRO A 146 4.98 4.40 58.75
C PRO A 146 6.29 3.86 59.36
N SER A 147 7.32 3.69 58.52
CA SER A 147 8.68 3.33 58.98
C SER A 147 9.38 4.50 59.69
N ALA A 148 10.49 4.22 60.36
CA ALA A 148 11.35 5.28 60.93
C ALA A 148 11.87 6.24 59.83
N GLU A 149 12.23 5.72 58.64
CA GLU A 149 12.63 6.55 57.50
C GLU A 149 11.51 7.47 57.02
N ASN A 150 10.25 7.01 57.04
CA ASN A 150 9.09 7.81 56.66
C ASN A 150 8.85 8.94 57.67
N HIS A 151 9.06 8.68 58.97
CA HIS A 151 8.98 9.69 60.02
C HIS A 151 10.06 10.78 59.85
N PHE A 152 11.33 10.39 59.66
CA PHE A 152 12.41 11.34 59.38
C PHE A 152 12.15 12.13 58.09
N SER A 153 11.71 11.46 57.03
CA SER A 153 11.42 12.09 55.74
C SER A 153 10.28 13.11 55.84
N GLY A 154 9.21 12.81 56.58
CA GLY A 154 8.12 13.75 56.84
C GLY A 154 8.56 14.99 57.60
N ALA A 155 9.28 14.81 58.71
CA ALA A 155 9.78 15.93 59.52
C ALA A 155 10.75 16.83 58.73
N VAL A 156 11.66 16.23 57.96
CA VAL A 156 12.57 16.94 57.05
C VAL A 156 11.79 17.69 55.96
N GLN A 157 10.80 17.07 55.32
CA GLN A 157 9.98 17.75 54.29
C GLN A 157 9.25 18.98 54.85
N ASP A 158 8.76 18.92 56.10
CA ASP A 158 8.06 20.04 56.72
C ASP A 158 9.02 21.21 57.01
N GLU A 159 10.22 20.93 57.51
CA GLU A 159 11.26 21.95 57.72
C GLU A 159 11.73 22.58 56.41
N LEU A 160 12.02 21.76 55.40
CA LEU A 160 12.43 22.23 54.07
C LEU A 160 11.32 23.02 53.36
N GLY A 161 10.05 22.72 53.64
CA GLY A 161 8.91 23.50 53.17
C GLY A 161 8.93 24.93 53.71
N VAL A 162 9.18 25.09 55.02
CA VAL A 162 9.32 26.41 55.67
C VAL A 162 10.55 27.17 55.15
N MET A 163 11.67 26.47 54.94
CA MET A 163 12.87 27.06 54.37
C MET A 163 12.62 27.64 52.96
N LEU A 164 11.93 26.88 52.09
CA LEU A 164 11.59 27.32 50.73
C LEU A 164 10.51 28.41 50.69
N SER A 165 9.56 28.44 51.62
CA SER A 165 8.59 29.55 51.71
C SER A 165 9.25 30.85 52.17
N ASN A 166 10.27 30.76 53.03
CA ASN A 166 11.00 31.93 53.54
C ASN A 166 12.06 32.42 52.55
N ASN A 167 12.65 31.53 51.75
CA ASN A 167 13.62 31.87 50.70
C ASN A 167 13.25 31.21 49.35
N PRO A 168 12.33 31.81 48.57
CA PRO A 168 11.88 31.24 47.29
C PRO A 168 12.95 31.14 46.20
N GLU A 169 14.01 31.96 46.27
CA GLU A 169 15.13 31.99 45.30
C GLU A 169 16.37 31.24 45.84
N HIS A 170 16.17 30.27 46.73
CA HIS A 170 17.25 29.40 47.21
C HIS A 170 17.93 28.64 46.06
N LYS A 171 19.25 28.42 46.15
CA LYS A 171 20.02 27.67 45.15
C LYS A 171 19.74 26.17 45.22
N GLN A 172 19.99 25.42 44.15
CA GLN A 172 19.72 23.97 44.11
C GLN A 172 20.53 23.16 45.15
N SER A 173 21.73 23.60 45.54
CA SER A 173 22.56 22.95 46.55
C SER A 173 22.31 23.54 47.94
N LEU A 174 22.06 22.69 48.94
CA LEU A 174 22.22 23.07 50.35
C LEU A 174 23.71 23.27 50.63
N THR A 175 24.03 24.33 51.36
CA THR A 175 25.32 24.51 52.02
C THR A 175 25.40 23.66 53.29
N ASP A 176 26.59 23.46 53.84
CA ASP A 176 26.73 22.76 55.12
C ASP A 176 26.15 23.58 56.29
N GLU A 177 26.08 24.91 56.17
CA GLU A 177 25.37 25.79 57.12
C GLU A 177 23.86 25.53 57.11
N ASP A 178 23.24 25.44 55.93
CA ASP A 178 21.81 25.11 55.80
C ASP A 178 21.49 23.75 56.47
N ILE A 179 22.35 22.74 56.25
CA ILE A 179 22.20 21.41 56.84
C ILE A 179 22.28 21.48 58.37
N LEU A 180 23.16 22.31 58.94
CA LEU A 180 23.26 22.52 60.39
C LEU A 180 22.00 23.21 60.96
N VAL A 181 21.47 24.22 60.27
CA VAL A 181 20.23 24.91 60.66
C VAL A 181 19.05 23.92 60.63
N ILE A 182 18.89 23.15 59.56
CA ILE A 182 17.84 22.14 59.42
C ILE A 182 17.92 21.12 60.56
N LYS A 183 19.11 20.58 60.86
CA LYS A 183 19.29 19.62 61.96
C LYS A 183 18.88 20.21 63.31
N ARG A 184 19.35 21.42 63.64
CA ARG A 184 19.04 22.09 64.90
C ARG A 184 17.54 22.37 65.06
N ASN A 185 16.84 22.71 63.97
CA ASN A 185 15.39 22.92 63.98
C ASN A 185 14.62 21.59 64.17
N LEU A 186 15.11 20.49 63.59
CA LEU A 186 14.55 19.15 63.77
C LEU A 186 14.77 18.62 65.20
N GLU A 187 15.96 18.82 65.77
CA GLU A 187 16.27 18.51 67.18
C GLU A 187 15.37 19.28 68.14
N THR A 188 15.13 20.57 67.86
CA THR A 188 14.20 21.43 68.64
C THR A 188 12.75 20.92 68.56
N LYS A 189 12.38 20.24 67.46
CA LYS A 189 11.07 19.57 67.26
C LYS A 189 11.03 18.14 67.84
N GLY A 190 12.08 17.71 68.54
CA GLY A 190 12.18 16.37 69.14
C GLY A 190 12.56 15.25 68.17
N VAL A 191 13.03 15.58 66.96
CA VAL A 191 13.47 14.61 65.94
C VAL A 191 15.00 14.60 65.89
N ILE A 192 15.60 13.68 66.66
CA ILE A 192 17.05 13.59 66.87
C ILE A 192 17.68 12.57 65.89
N GLU A 193 18.98 12.67 65.66
CA GLU A 193 19.81 11.73 64.86
C GLU A 193 19.45 11.59 63.37
N VAL A 194 18.83 12.62 62.76
CA VAL A 194 18.46 12.58 61.33
C VAL A 194 19.71 12.47 60.42
N PRO A 195 19.81 11.42 59.57
CA PRO A 195 20.95 11.26 58.67
C PRO A 195 21.05 12.40 57.66
N THR A 196 22.28 12.91 57.43
CA THR A 196 22.55 13.98 56.46
C THR A 196 22.10 13.60 55.04
N GLU A 197 22.24 12.33 54.67
CA GLU A 197 21.79 11.82 53.36
C GLU A 197 20.27 11.86 53.21
N THR A 198 19.50 11.66 54.29
CA THR A 198 18.03 11.85 54.27
C THR A 198 17.68 13.30 53.99
N ILE A 199 18.37 14.25 54.62
CA ILE A 199 18.18 15.70 54.38
C ILE A 199 18.49 16.03 52.91
N ARG A 200 19.64 15.60 52.39
CA ARG A 200 20.04 15.82 50.99
C ARG A 200 19.09 15.14 50.00
N ARG A 201 18.58 13.94 50.29
CA ARG A 201 17.62 13.21 49.46
C ARG A 201 16.26 13.92 49.41
N GLN A 202 15.72 14.32 50.55
CA GLN A 202 14.43 15.03 50.61
C GLN A 202 14.53 16.43 50.00
N TRP A 203 15.63 17.15 50.23
CA TRP A 203 15.89 18.44 49.57
C TRP A 203 15.88 18.32 48.04
N ASN A 204 16.57 17.32 47.50
CA ASN A 204 16.58 17.05 46.07
C ASN A 204 15.18 16.75 45.47
N LEU A 205 14.18 16.40 46.27
CA LEU A 205 12.80 16.20 45.84
C LEU A 205 11.95 17.48 46.07
N MET A 206 12.07 18.10 47.25
CA MET A 206 11.38 19.35 47.61
C MET A 206 11.76 20.51 46.68
N TYR A 207 13.06 20.69 46.43
CA TYR A 207 13.55 21.69 45.47
C TYR A 207 13.07 21.42 44.04
N LYS A 208 13.04 20.14 43.60
CA LYS A 208 12.46 19.78 42.30
C LYS A 208 10.98 20.12 42.21
N LYS A 209 10.20 19.86 43.27
CA LYS A 209 8.77 20.24 43.35
C LYS A 209 8.62 21.75 43.19
N HIS A 210 9.34 22.54 44.00
CA HIS A 210 9.32 24.02 43.96
C HIS A 210 9.68 24.58 42.58
N PHE A 211 10.80 24.12 42.01
CA PHE A 211 11.25 24.52 40.67
C PHE A 211 10.21 24.18 39.58
N LEU A 212 9.58 23.00 39.64
CA LEU A 212 8.54 22.61 38.69
C LEU A 212 7.24 23.40 38.90
N GLU A 213 6.90 23.80 40.12
CA GLU A 213 5.76 24.69 40.41
C GLU A 213 6.00 26.10 39.83
N LYS A 214 7.21 26.66 39.99
CA LYS A 214 7.62 27.92 39.31
C LYS A 214 7.55 27.77 37.78
N LEU A 215 8.09 26.69 37.21
CA LEU A 215 8.06 26.44 35.76
C LEU A 215 6.64 26.28 35.18
N VAL A 216 5.73 25.64 35.92
CA VAL A 216 4.30 25.55 35.54
C VAL A 216 3.65 26.94 35.58
N GLN A 217 3.95 27.78 36.56
CA GLN A 217 3.41 29.13 36.62
C GLN A 217 3.95 30.00 35.47
N ASN A 218 5.27 30.00 35.26
CA ASN A 218 5.92 30.68 34.13
C ASN A 218 5.31 30.27 32.77
N SER A 219 4.91 29.01 32.60
CA SER A 219 4.27 28.51 31.36
C SER A 219 2.90 29.13 31.05
N ARG A 220 2.25 29.74 32.05
CA ARG A 220 1.01 30.51 31.90
C ARG A 220 1.36 31.97 31.61
N ASP A 221 2.24 32.54 32.41
CA ASP A 221 2.61 33.96 32.34
C ASP A 221 3.30 34.30 31.02
N CYS A 222 4.11 33.38 30.46
CA CYS A 222 4.75 33.57 29.16
C CYS A 222 3.78 33.62 27.97
N GLN A 223 2.52 33.17 28.08
CA GLN A 223 1.58 33.11 26.94
C GLN A 223 1.22 34.50 26.39
N SER A 224 1.16 35.52 27.26
CA SER A 224 0.96 36.92 26.85
C SER A 224 2.22 37.58 26.29
N LEU A 225 3.42 37.01 26.52
CA LEU A 225 4.71 37.68 26.28
C LEU A 225 5.30 37.51 24.87
N TYR A 226 4.57 36.92 23.91
CA TYR A 226 5.07 36.75 22.53
C TYR A 226 5.46 38.07 21.84
N GLN A 227 4.77 39.18 22.13
CA GLN A 227 5.14 40.49 21.56
C GLN A 227 6.48 41.00 22.12
N HIS A 228 6.75 40.78 23.41
CA HIS A 228 8.04 41.10 24.04
C HIS A 228 9.16 40.22 23.48
N TYR A 229 8.92 38.91 23.31
CA TYR A 229 9.87 38.01 22.62
C TYR A 229 10.29 38.55 21.25
N ARG A 230 9.33 39.00 20.43
CA ARG A 230 9.59 39.53 19.08
C ARG A 230 10.38 40.85 19.09
N GLN A 231 10.34 41.61 20.17
CA GLN A 231 11.11 42.85 20.34
C GLN A 231 12.53 42.60 20.87
N GLY A 232 12.82 41.38 21.33
CA GLY A 232 14.06 41.00 22.01
C GLY A 232 13.90 41.02 23.53
N PHE A 233 14.30 39.93 24.19
CA PHE A 233 14.38 39.86 25.65
C PHE A 233 15.70 40.44 26.16
N ASN A 234 15.68 40.99 27.37
CA ASN A 234 16.90 41.26 28.14
C ASN A 234 17.54 39.93 28.58
N GLU A 235 18.87 39.90 28.73
CA GLU A 235 19.63 38.69 29.12
C GLU A 235 19.34 38.18 30.54
N SER A 236 18.55 38.92 31.32
CA SER A 236 18.05 38.55 32.65
C SER A 236 16.93 37.51 32.62
N ASP A 237 16.13 37.43 31.55
CA ASP A 237 14.79 36.82 31.61
C ASP A 237 14.84 35.33 31.24
N ILE A 238 15.40 34.52 32.14
CA ILE A 238 15.56 33.06 31.98
C ILE A 238 14.21 32.35 31.74
N ASP A 239 13.13 32.84 32.35
CA ASP A 239 11.82 32.19 32.32
C ASP A 239 11.25 32.05 30.90
N CYS A 240 11.44 33.06 30.05
CA CYS A 240 11.03 33.00 28.64
C CYS A 240 12.01 32.21 27.76
N GLN A 241 13.29 32.07 28.16
CA GLN A 241 14.26 31.21 27.45
C GLN A 241 13.89 29.73 27.58
N ALA A 242 13.26 29.34 28.70
CA ALA A 242 12.72 27.99 28.85
C ALA A 242 11.66 27.66 27.77
N VAL A 243 10.80 28.61 27.40
CA VAL A 243 9.81 28.43 26.31
C VAL A 243 10.50 28.11 24.98
N ILE A 244 11.62 28.77 24.66
CA ILE A 244 12.40 28.52 23.45
C ILE A 244 13.01 27.11 23.45
N LEU A 245 13.53 26.64 24.59
CA LEU A 245 13.97 25.25 24.76
C LEU A 245 12.83 24.25 24.52
N PHE A 246 11.67 24.47 25.12
CA PHE A 246 10.51 23.57 24.92
C PHE A 246 9.97 23.63 23.49
N HIS A 247 10.02 24.77 22.81
CA HIS A 247 9.71 24.90 21.38
C HIS A 247 10.65 24.02 20.53
N ARG A 248 11.97 24.14 20.72
CA ARG A 248 13.00 23.36 20.01
C ARG A 248 12.77 21.85 20.18
N VAL A 249 12.53 21.40 21.40
CA VAL A 249 12.23 19.99 21.71
C VAL A 249 10.91 19.55 21.06
N GLN A 250 9.85 20.34 21.16
CA GLN A 250 8.54 20.02 20.57
C GLN A 250 8.62 19.89 19.04
N ARG A 251 9.31 20.82 18.38
CA ARG A 251 9.53 20.84 16.94
C ARG A 251 10.39 19.66 16.48
N MET A 252 11.48 19.37 17.18
CA MET A 252 12.32 18.20 16.95
C MET A 252 11.51 16.90 17.02
N VAL A 253 10.72 16.70 18.08
CA VAL A 253 9.89 15.49 18.24
C VAL A 253 8.90 15.37 17.09
N LYS A 254 8.21 16.47 16.72
CA LYS A 254 7.26 16.49 15.61
C LYS A 254 7.92 16.14 14.26
N LEU A 255 9.09 16.69 13.97
CA LEU A 255 9.82 16.39 12.74
C LEU A 255 10.36 14.96 12.72
N THR A 256 10.85 14.46 13.86
CA THR A 256 11.25 13.06 14.04
C THR A 256 10.09 12.09 13.78
N CYS A 257 8.92 12.32 14.39
CA CYS A 257 7.74 11.49 14.16
C CYS A 257 7.29 11.50 12.69
N ASN A 258 7.38 12.64 12.00
CA ASN A 258 7.07 12.73 10.57
C ASN A 258 8.08 11.95 9.72
N ALA A 259 9.38 12.05 10.01
CA ALA A 259 10.44 11.31 9.32
C ALA A 259 10.31 9.80 9.53
N LEU A 260 10.08 9.35 10.77
CA LEU A 260 9.83 7.93 11.08
C LEU A 260 8.62 7.38 10.32
N ARG A 261 7.50 8.13 10.27
CA ARG A 261 6.32 7.73 9.48
C ARG A 261 6.66 7.56 8.00
N GLN A 262 7.45 8.46 7.42
CA GLN A 262 7.89 8.35 6.03
C GLN A 262 8.81 7.14 5.81
N GLN A 263 9.75 6.86 6.73
CA GLN A 263 10.62 5.67 6.68
C GLN A 263 9.79 4.38 6.75
N ILE A 264 8.83 4.30 7.68
CA ILE A 264 7.93 3.15 7.81
C ILE A 264 7.14 2.93 6.52
N THR A 265 6.47 3.95 5.98
CA THR A 265 5.61 3.79 4.79
C THR A 265 6.40 3.49 3.51
N ASN A 266 7.58 4.07 3.34
CA ASN A 266 8.34 3.95 2.08
C ASN A 266 9.27 2.72 2.04
N THR A 267 9.85 2.36 3.20
CA THR A 267 10.92 1.36 3.31
C THR A 267 10.49 0.21 4.21
N GLU A 268 10.28 0.45 5.51
CA GLU A 268 10.21 -0.65 6.49
C GLU A 268 8.97 -1.53 6.30
N GLN A 269 7.84 -0.97 5.87
CA GLN A 269 6.64 -1.74 5.50
C GLN A 269 6.95 -2.77 4.38
N ARG A 270 7.75 -2.39 3.39
CA ARG A 270 8.11 -3.28 2.25
C ARG A 270 9.14 -4.33 2.65
N MET A 271 10.07 -3.97 3.54
CA MET A 271 11.05 -4.90 4.12
C MET A 271 10.33 -5.97 4.95
N LEU A 272 9.46 -5.54 5.88
CA LEU A 272 8.63 -6.41 6.69
C LEU A 272 7.69 -7.29 5.84
N GLU A 273 7.07 -6.73 4.79
CA GLU A 273 6.26 -7.51 3.84
C GLU A 273 7.09 -8.58 3.10
N LYS A 274 8.36 -8.30 2.76
CA LYS A 274 9.26 -9.29 2.16
C LYS A 274 9.62 -10.40 3.16
N GLU A 275 10.00 -10.02 4.38
CA GLU A 275 10.32 -10.94 5.48
C GLU A 275 9.15 -11.90 5.78
N ILE A 276 7.90 -11.40 5.78
CA ILE A 276 6.68 -12.20 5.95
C ILE A 276 6.36 -13.09 4.73
N LYS A 277 6.80 -12.72 3.52
CA LYS A 277 6.58 -13.53 2.31
C LYS A 277 7.53 -14.72 2.20
N GLU A 278 8.73 -14.65 2.79
CA GLU A 278 9.78 -15.67 2.69
C GLU A 278 10.05 -16.52 3.97
N PRO A 279 9.10 -16.82 4.91
CA PRO A 279 9.44 -17.66 6.06
C PRO A 279 9.84 -19.08 5.63
N GLU A 280 11.13 -19.39 5.80
CA GLU A 280 11.73 -20.71 5.57
C GLU A 280 11.00 -21.82 6.34
N LYS A 281 10.37 -21.45 7.47
CA LYS A 281 9.71 -22.35 8.41
C LYS A 281 8.23 -22.63 8.09
N LYS A 282 7.64 -22.14 6.98
CA LYS A 282 6.21 -22.38 6.63
C LYS A 282 5.79 -23.85 6.72
N GLN A 283 6.61 -24.76 6.20
CA GLN A 283 6.38 -26.21 6.19
C GLN A 283 6.32 -26.84 7.59
N LYS A 284 6.92 -26.21 8.61
CA LYS A 284 6.92 -26.70 9.99
C LYS A 284 5.59 -26.45 10.71
N TYR A 285 4.90 -25.36 10.35
CA TYR A 285 3.69 -24.90 11.06
C TYR A 285 2.40 -25.18 10.26
N LEU A 286 2.47 -25.24 8.93
CA LEU A 286 1.38 -25.70 8.08
C LEU A 286 1.45 -27.23 7.94
N THR A 287 0.88 -27.96 8.91
CA THR A 287 0.86 -29.43 8.91
C THR A 287 -0.54 -30.00 9.11
N GLY A 288 -0.80 -31.17 8.52
CA GLY A 288 -2.01 -31.96 8.74
C GLY A 288 -2.95 -32.05 7.54
N ARG A 289 -3.93 -32.96 7.64
CA ARG A 289 -4.72 -33.52 6.52
C ARG A 289 -5.35 -32.50 5.56
N ARG A 290 -5.73 -31.30 6.03
CA ARG A 290 -6.28 -30.23 5.17
C ARG A 290 -5.20 -29.51 4.36
N VAL A 291 -3.98 -29.42 4.88
CA VAL A 291 -2.80 -28.92 4.15
C VAL A 291 -2.35 -29.96 3.14
N ASP A 292 -2.29 -31.24 3.53
CA ASP A 292 -1.94 -32.34 2.62
C ASP A 292 -2.90 -32.38 1.41
N LEU A 293 -4.22 -32.32 1.65
CA LEU A 293 -5.24 -32.17 0.60
C LEU A 293 -5.09 -30.90 -0.24
N ALA A 294 -4.62 -29.79 0.34
CA ALA A 294 -4.39 -28.55 -0.40
C ALA A 294 -3.09 -28.59 -1.22
N GLU A 295 -2.06 -29.30 -0.77
CA GLU A 295 -0.86 -29.59 -1.54
C GLU A 295 -1.15 -30.58 -2.67
N GLU A 296 -1.92 -31.66 -2.42
CA GLU A 296 -2.44 -32.54 -3.47
C GLU A 296 -3.26 -31.77 -4.50
N LEU A 297 -4.21 -30.92 -4.07
CA LEU A 297 -5.00 -30.06 -4.97
C LEU A 297 -4.11 -29.07 -5.73
N LYS A 298 -3.08 -28.50 -5.10
CA LYS A 298 -2.12 -27.60 -5.75
C LYS A 298 -1.18 -28.35 -6.69
N GLN A 299 -0.86 -29.61 -6.41
CA GLN A 299 -0.06 -30.48 -7.26
C GLN A 299 -0.89 -30.95 -8.46
N VAL A 300 -2.17 -31.31 -8.27
CA VAL A 300 -3.14 -31.55 -9.34
C VAL A 300 -3.35 -30.29 -10.17
N ARG A 301 -3.50 -29.11 -9.54
CA ARG A 301 -3.61 -27.83 -10.25
C ARG A 301 -2.32 -27.47 -10.97
N ARG A 302 -1.14 -27.77 -10.42
CA ARG A 302 0.17 -27.56 -11.07
C ARG A 302 0.41 -28.58 -12.18
N ILE A 303 -0.16 -29.79 -12.08
CA ILE A 303 -0.21 -30.78 -13.16
C ILE A 303 -1.15 -30.29 -14.26
N GLN A 304 -2.32 -29.73 -13.91
CA GLN A 304 -3.21 -29.05 -14.86
C GLN A 304 -2.50 -27.84 -15.49
N GLU A 305 -1.88 -26.94 -14.73
CA GLU A 305 -1.07 -25.81 -15.21
C GLU A 305 0.10 -26.27 -16.09
N LYS A 306 0.66 -27.48 -15.89
CA LYS A 306 1.69 -28.07 -16.78
C LYS A 306 1.13 -28.78 -18.01
N LEU A 307 -0.08 -29.33 -17.94
CA LEU A 307 -0.86 -29.71 -19.11
C LEU A 307 -1.31 -28.45 -19.90
N GLU A 308 -1.49 -27.33 -19.21
CA GLU A 308 -1.77 -26.00 -19.76
C GLU A 308 -0.49 -25.29 -20.26
N GLU A 309 0.68 -25.59 -19.70
CA GLU A 309 2.01 -25.15 -20.20
C GLU A 309 2.36 -25.80 -21.57
N PHE A 310 1.66 -26.89 -21.92
CA PHE A 310 1.69 -27.52 -23.25
C PHE A 310 0.80 -26.83 -24.30
N MET A 311 0.16 -25.71 -23.94
CA MET A 311 -0.77 -24.97 -24.80
C MET A 311 -0.03 -23.84 -25.58
N ARG A 312 -0.27 -23.76 -26.90
CA ARG A 312 0.14 -22.71 -27.87
C ARG A 312 -1.05 -21.91 -28.49
N MET A 313 -0.96 -20.58 -28.61
CA MET A 313 -1.95 -19.70 -29.29
C MET A 313 -1.72 -19.57 -30.81
N SER A 314 -2.71 -19.16 -31.58
CA SER A 314 -2.63 -19.13 -33.04
C SER A 314 -2.40 -17.73 -33.63
N VAL A 315 -1.45 -17.67 -34.58
CA VAL A 315 -1.15 -16.50 -35.43
C VAL A 315 -1.22 -16.98 -36.87
N ASN A 316 -1.75 -16.14 -37.76
CA ASN A 316 -1.96 -16.41 -39.19
C ASN A 316 -3.02 -17.50 -39.52
N THR A 317 -4.06 -17.61 -38.69
CA THR A 317 -5.10 -18.66 -38.76
C THR A 317 -6.52 -18.14 -38.96
N ALA A 318 -6.76 -16.85 -38.70
CA ALA A 318 -8.04 -16.19 -38.90
C ALA A 318 -8.03 -15.34 -40.19
N ASN A 319 -7.22 -15.73 -41.18
CA ASN A 319 -7.11 -15.08 -42.48
C ASN A 319 -7.17 -16.11 -43.63
N THR A 320 -7.57 -15.66 -44.80
CA THR A 320 -7.47 -16.44 -46.04
C THR A 320 -6.00 -16.70 -46.45
N PRO A 321 -5.70 -17.69 -47.32
CA PRO A 321 -4.32 -18.02 -47.73
C PRO A 321 -3.56 -16.89 -48.42
N ASP A 322 -4.25 -15.96 -49.08
CA ASP A 322 -3.68 -14.74 -49.66
C ASP A 322 -3.47 -13.62 -48.62
N GLY A 323 -4.00 -13.78 -47.41
CA GLY A 323 -3.87 -12.86 -46.28
C GLY A 323 -4.81 -11.65 -46.32
N ARG A 324 -5.75 -11.57 -47.26
CA ARG A 324 -6.57 -10.38 -47.51
C ARG A 324 -7.96 -10.41 -46.86
N GLY A 325 -8.53 -11.59 -46.65
CA GLY A 325 -9.82 -11.78 -46.01
C GLY A 325 -9.68 -12.26 -44.57
N VAL A 326 -10.65 -11.90 -43.73
CA VAL A 326 -10.83 -12.48 -42.38
C VAL A 326 -11.58 -13.81 -42.51
N LEU A 327 -11.16 -14.82 -41.73
CA LEU A 327 -11.72 -16.18 -41.75
C LEU A 327 -12.40 -16.51 -40.42
N ILE A 328 -13.72 -16.68 -40.47
CA ILE A 328 -14.60 -17.03 -39.35
C ILE A 328 -15.08 -18.50 -39.43
N PHE A 329 -15.46 -19.07 -38.29
CA PHE A 329 -15.98 -20.44 -38.20
C PHE A 329 -17.47 -20.52 -38.60
N ASN A 330 -17.95 -21.71 -38.97
CA ASN A 330 -19.36 -21.93 -39.30
C ASN A 330 -20.25 -21.79 -38.05
N GLY A 331 -21.01 -20.70 -37.99
CA GLY A 331 -21.82 -20.28 -36.86
C GLY A 331 -21.26 -19.09 -36.08
N GLU A 332 -20.01 -18.68 -36.36
CA GLU A 332 -19.41 -17.48 -35.77
C GLU A 332 -19.90 -16.21 -36.50
N VAL A 333 -20.50 -15.29 -35.74
CA VAL A 333 -20.95 -13.97 -36.23
C VAL A 333 -20.01 -12.87 -35.75
N ILE A 334 -19.67 -11.91 -36.62
CA ILE A 334 -18.96 -10.66 -36.33
C ILE A 334 -19.94 -9.65 -35.73
N LEU A 335 -19.62 -9.13 -34.54
CA LEU A 335 -20.46 -8.22 -33.77
C LEU A 335 -20.04 -6.76 -33.95
N VAL A 336 -18.73 -6.49 -33.88
CA VAL A 336 -18.15 -5.15 -34.02
C VAL A 336 -16.96 -5.20 -34.96
N PHE A 337 -16.88 -4.22 -35.86
CA PHE A 337 -15.76 -4.01 -36.76
C PHE A 337 -15.22 -2.59 -36.53
N GLY A 338 -13.91 -2.46 -36.32
CA GLY A 338 -13.26 -1.17 -36.08
C GLY A 338 -11.98 -1.02 -36.90
N GLN A 339 -11.88 0.05 -37.68
CA GLN A 339 -10.70 0.36 -38.50
C GLN A 339 -9.77 1.39 -37.84
N GLY A 340 -8.48 1.37 -38.20
CA GLY A 340 -7.49 2.31 -37.69
C GLY A 340 -7.19 2.13 -36.20
N VAL A 341 -7.26 0.89 -35.72
CA VAL A 341 -6.89 0.49 -34.36
C VAL A 341 -5.41 0.13 -34.34
N VAL A 342 -4.70 0.55 -33.30
CA VAL A 342 -3.27 0.25 -33.13
C VAL A 342 -3.12 -0.85 -32.09
N MET A 343 -2.74 -2.05 -32.52
CA MET A 343 -2.33 -3.12 -31.64
C MET A 343 -0.86 -2.94 -31.26
N THR A 344 -0.56 -2.86 -29.96
CA THR A 344 0.80 -2.97 -29.45
C THR A 344 0.95 -4.32 -28.77
N ILE A 345 1.93 -5.11 -29.19
CA ILE A 345 2.33 -6.35 -28.53
C ILE A 345 3.58 -6.04 -27.71
N GLY A 346 3.54 -6.37 -26.42
CA GLY A 346 4.66 -6.21 -25.49
C GLY A 346 5.74 -7.26 -25.68
N LYS A 347 6.88 -7.09 -24.98
CA LYS A 347 7.94 -8.09 -24.95
C LYS A 347 7.39 -9.44 -24.50
N ASN A 348 7.69 -10.49 -25.27
CA ASN A 348 7.24 -11.85 -25.05
C ASN A 348 8.28 -12.82 -25.64
N ASN A 349 8.07 -14.13 -25.49
CA ASN A 349 9.07 -15.15 -25.85
C ASN A 349 9.03 -15.57 -27.34
N ASN A 350 8.20 -14.93 -28.18
CA ASN A 350 8.05 -15.28 -29.59
C ASN A 350 8.85 -14.31 -30.47
N GLU A 351 9.64 -14.86 -31.39
CA GLU A 351 10.53 -14.07 -32.25
C GLU A 351 9.76 -13.06 -33.12
N ASN A 352 10.19 -11.80 -33.09
CA ASN A 352 9.70 -10.70 -33.91
C ASN A 352 8.19 -10.37 -33.76
N LEU A 353 7.53 -10.84 -32.69
CA LEU A 353 6.09 -10.62 -32.49
C LEU A 353 5.78 -9.34 -31.70
N ASP A 354 6.74 -8.77 -30.96
CA ASP A 354 6.58 -7.51 -30.26
C ASP A 354 6.65 -6.30 -31.21
N GLY A 355 5.93 -5.22 -30.89
CA GLY A 355 5.88 -4.03 -31.74
C GLY A 355 4.53 -3.31 -31.74
N LYS A 356 4.36 -2.40 -32.71
CA LYS A 356 3.12 -1.65 -32.96
C LYS A 356 2.63 -1.91 -34.37
N PHE A 357 1.38 -2.31 -34.49
CA PHE A 357 0.75 -2.74 -35.73
C PHE A 357 -0.54 -1.92 -35.93
N HIS A 358 -0.68 -1.32 -37.11
CA HIS A 358 -1.90 -0.60 -37.50
C HIS A 358 -2.80 -1.55 -38.27
N GLY A 359 -4.10 -1.53 -38.00
CA GLY A 359 -5.01 -2.50 -38.59
C GLY A 359 -6.48 -2.33 -38.23
N SER A 360 -7.24 -3.36 -38.54
CA SER A 360 -8.65 -3.49 -38.19
C SER A 360 -8.85 -4.56 -37.13
N VAL A 361 -9.78 -4.31 -36.21
CA VAL A 361 -10.20 -5.25 -35.17
C VAL A 361 -11.62 -5.73 -35.42
N TYR A 362 -11.85 -7.01 -35.17
CA TYR A 362 -13.13 -7.69 -35.26
C TYR A 362 -13.43 -8.29 -33.89
N LEU A 363 -14.52 -7.87 -33.26
CA LEU A 363 -15.11 -8.60 -32.13
C LEU A 363 -16.14 -9.55 -32.72
N THR A 364 -15.92 -10.86 -32.57
CA THR A 364 -16.89 -11.88 -32.96
C THR A 364 -17.69 -12.34 -31.75
N SER A 365 -18.59 -13.27 -31.97
CA SER A 365 -19.33 -14.00 -30.94
C SER A 365 -18.48 -14.92 -30.05
N HIS A 366 -17.18 -15.07 -30.34
CA HIS A 366 -16.30 -16.05 -29.71
C HIS A 366 -14.87 -15.54 -29.39
N ARG A 367 -14.38 -14.56 -30.15
CA ARG A 367 -12.98 -14.09 -30.10
C ARG A 367 -12.85 -12.63 -30.53
N VAL A 368 -11.68 -12.06 -30.26
CA VAL A 368 -11.17 -10.86 -30.94
C VAL A 368 -10.19 -11.31 -32.02
N ILE A 369 -10.34 -10.79 -33.24
CA ILE A 369 -9.38 -10.95 -34.34
C ILE A 369 -8.80 -9.59 -34.68
N PHE A 370 -7.49 -9.47 -34.78
CA PHE A 370 -6.80 -8.28 -35.28
C PHE A 370 -6.09 -8.58 -36.60
N MET A 371 -6.39 -7.79 -37.63
CA MET A 371 -5.84 -7.89 -38.99
C MET A 371 -4.98 -6.64 -39.26
N PRO A 372 -3.65 -6.74 -39.28
CA PRO A 372 -2.76 -5.62 -39.60
C PRO A 372 -2.80 -5.27 -41.09
N GLU A 373 -2.74 -3.98 -41.41
CA GLU A 373 -2.78 -3.45 -42.78
C GLU A 373 -1.56 -3.89 -43.62
N ASP A 374 -0.35 -3.90 -43.02
CA ASP A 374 0.89 -4.26 -43.71
C ASP A 374 1.08 -5.78 -43.92
N GLY A 375 0.47 -6.62 -43.08
CA GLY A 375 0.59 -8.09 -43.15
C GLY A 375 2.01 -8.70 -42.99
N ARG A 376 3.06 -7.89 -42.76
CA ARG A 376 4.48 -8.31 -42.85
C ARG A 376 4.94 -9.21 -41.72
N THR A 377 4.64 -8.84 -40.48
CA THR A 377 5.05 -9.58 -39.27
C THR A 377 4.11 -10.75 -39.01
N PHE A 378 2.80 -10.48 -39.11
CA PHE A 378 1.74 -11.47 -39.10
C PHE A 378 0.57 -10.93 -39.94
N ARG A 379 -0.37 -11.82 -40.29
CA ARG A 379 -1.56 -11.59 -41.12
C ARG A 379 -2.86 -11.57 -40.30
N SER A 380 -2.91 -12.33 -39.22
CA SER A 380 -4.00 -12.27 -38.23
C SER A 380 -3.48 -12.61 -36.84
N PHE A 381 -3.92 -11.89 -35.82
CA PHE A 381 -3.74 -12.26 -34.41
C PHE A 381 -5.12 -12.57 -33.79
N GLU A 382 -5.27 -13.78 -33.25
CA GLU A 382 -6.53 -14.31 -32.74
C GLU A 382 -6.48 -14.43 -31.20
N MET A 383 -7.51 -13.92 -30.52
CA MET A 383 -7.66 -13.97 -29.05
C MET A 383 -9.06 -14.49 -28.68
N PRO A 384 -9.24 -15.81 -28.49
CA PRO A 384 -10.49 -16.37 -27.98
C PRO A 384 -10.81 -15.84 -26.58
N PHE A 385 -12.10 -15.73 -26.25
CA PHE A 385 -12.52 -15.21 -24.93
C PHE A 385 -11.93 -16.01 -23.76
N SER A 386 -11.78 -17.33 -23.92
CA SER A 386 -11.15 -18.21 -22.92
C SER A 386 -9.65 -18.01 -22.73
N SER A 387 -8.99 -17.24 -23.59
CA SER A 387 -7.53 -17.03 -23.56
C SER A 387 -7.12 -15.64 -23.08
N MET A 388 -8.07 -14.72 -22.88
CA MET A 388 -7.78 -13.37 -22.41
C MET A 388 -7.82 -13.29 -20.87
N GLN A 389 -6.82 -12.63 -20.30
CA GLN A 389 -6.68 -12.34 -18.87
C GLN A 389 -6.36 -10.86 -18.66
N ASP A 390 -6.61 -10.37 -17.44
CA ASP A 390 -6.30 -9.01 -16.97
C ASP A 390 -6.73 -7.88 -17.94
N VAL A 391 -7.91 -8.05 -18.54
CA VAL A 391 -8.45 -7.10 -19.52
C VAL A 391 -8.91 -5.82 -18.83
N HIS A 392 -8.23 -4.73 -19.11
CA HIS A 392 -8.46 -3.42 -18.50
C HIS A 392 -8.63 -2.32 -19.55
N LEU A 393 -9.61 -1.44 -19.30
CA LEU A 393 -9.85 -0.22 -20.07
C LEU A 393 -9.13 0.96 -19.41
N GLU A 394 -8.21 1.57 -20.14
CA GLU A 394 -7.39 2.68 -19.69
C GLU A 394 -7.81 3.98 -20.39
N GLN A 395 -8.02 5.02 -19.60
CA GLN A 395 -8.45 6.35 -20.05
C GLN A 395 -7.43 7.41 -19.60
N PRO A 396 -6.28 7.53 -20.29
CA PRO A 396 -5.23 8.46 -19.90
C PRO A 396 -5.66 9.91 -20.12
N ILE A 397 -5.22 10.82 -19.24
CA ILE A 397 -5.48 12.27 -19.34
C ILE A 397 -4.91 12.85 -20.65
N PHE A 398 -3.84 12.25 -21.17
CA PHE A 398 -3.22 12.61 -22.44
C PHE A 398 -3.06 11.36 -23.32
N GLY A 399 -3.58 11.44 -24.56
CA GLY A 399 -3.53 10.34 -25.54
C GLY A 399 -4.90 9.68 -25.76
N ALA A 400 -4.92 8.67 -26.62
CA ALA A 400 -6.13 7.90 -26.91
C ALA A 400 -6.40 6.83 -25.86
N ASN A 401 -7.68 6.58 -25.57
CA ASN A 401 -8.11 5.47 -24.73
C ASN A 401 -7.69 4.13 -25.34
N TYR A 402 -7.31 3.18 -24.49
CA TYR A 402 -6.86 1.86 -24.93
C TYR A 402 -7.36 0.74 -24.02
N LEU A 403 -7.55 -0.44 -24.59
CA LEU A 403 -7.67 -1.68 -23.84
C LEU A 403 -6.28 -2.30 -23.72
N LYS A 404 -5.98 -2.92 -22.58
CA LYS A 404 -4.79 -3.76 -22.38
C LYS A 404 -5.21 -5.09 -21.78
N GLY A 405 -4.41 -6.12 -21.96
CA GLY A 405 -4.59 -7.41 -21.31
C GLY A 405 -3.44 -8.35 -21.60
N ILE A 406 -3.55 -9.57 -21.11
CA ILE A 406 -2.67 -10.68 -21.43
C ILE A 406 -3.47 -11.67 -22.27
N ALA A 407 -2.88 -12.18 -23.35
CA ALA A 407 -3.43 -13.29 -24.10
C ALA A 407 -2.58 -14.52 -23.80
N LEU A 408 -3.20 -15.55 -23.23
CA LEU A 408 -2.61 -16.85 -22.97
C LEU A 408 -2.67 -17.73 -24.20
N ALA A 409 -1.66 -18.56 -24.35
CA ALA A 409 -1.64 -19.60 -25.33
C ALA A 409 -2.75 -20.67 -25.11
N MET A 410 -3.77 -20.74 -26.02
CA MET A 410 -4.71 -21.88 -26.24
C MET A 410 -3.92 -23.13 -26.70
N PRO A 411 -4.44 -24.29 -27.20
CA PRO A 411 -3.55 -25.41 -27.58
C PRO A 411 -3.56 -25.83 -29.07
N GLY A 412 -2.39 -25.94 -29.74
CA GLY A 412 -2.25 -26.63 -31.04
C GLY A 412 -1.62 -25.85 -32.22
N SER A 413 -0.74 -24.88 -31.97
CA SER A 413 -0.40 -23.82 -32.93
C SER A 413 1.07 -23.31 -32.86
N ASN A 414 1.30 -22.02 -33.19
CA ASN A 414 2.60 -21.48 -33.58
C ASN A 414 3.26 -20.48 -32.58
N ILE A 415 2.58 -20.01 -31.53
CA ILE A 415 3.16 -19.08 -30.52
C ILE A 415 2.95 -19.61 -29.09
N SER A 416 3.84 -19.22 -28.16
CA SER A 416 3.94 -19.74 -26.80
C SER A 416 3.96 -18.65 -25.72
N GLY A 417 3.58 -19.04 -24.50
CA GLY A 417 3.64 -18.20 -23.30
C GLY A 417 2.57 -17.10 -23.23
N GLU A 418 2.78 -16.16 -22.31
CA GLU A 418 1.95 -14.97 -22.14
C GLU A 418 2.29 -13.90 -23.17
N ILE A 419 1.27 -13.28 -23.76
CA ILE A 419 1.44 -12.19 -24.72
C ILE A 419 0.71 -10.95 -24.21
N PRO A 420 1.43 -9.97 -23.62
CA PRO A 420 0.86 -8.69 -23.26
C PRO A 420 0.43 -7.92 -24.50
N TRP A 421 -0.83 -7.52 -24.58
CA TRP A 421 -1.39 -6.80 -25.72
C TRP A 421 -2.05 -5.49 -25.30
N ARG A 422 -2.18 -4.57 -26.27
CA ARG A 422 -2.87 -3.29 -26.11
C ARG A 422 -3.56 -2.89 -27.40
N LEU A 423 -4.85 -2.60 -27.37
CA LEU A 423 -5.63 -2.06 -28.49
C LEU A 423 -5.93 -0.58 -28.25
N THR A 424 -5.35 0.31 -29.06
CA THR A 424 -5.49 1.77 -28.93
C THR A 424 -6.39 2.30 -30.03
N PHE A 425 -7.45 3.04 -29.67
CA PHE A 425 -8.47 3.50 -30.61
C PHE A 425 -8.36 5.02 -30.83
N ASN A 426 -7.52 5.42 -31.78
CA ASN A 426 -7.22 6.84 -32.04
C ASN A 426 -8.43 7.67 -32.53
N LYS A 427 -9.47 7.01 -33.06
CA LYS A 427 -10.71 7.64 -33.56
C LYS A 427 -11.87 7.63 -32.56
N GLY A 428 -11.66 7.17 -31.32
CA GLY A 428 -12.73 6.94 -30.34
C GLY A 428 -13.30 5.52 -30.37
N GLY A 429 -14.39 5.27 -29.65
CA GLY A 429 -15.05 3.95 -29.57
C GLY A 429 -14.40 2.92 -28.63
N CYS A 430 -13.25 3.21 -28.02
CA CYS A 430 -12.56 2.28 -27.09
C CYS A 430 -13.44 1.81 -25.93
N ILE A 431 -14.22 2.73 -25.34
CA ILE A 431 -15.09 2.44 -24.19
C ILE A 431 -16.23 1.51 -24.61
N ASP A 432 -16.84 1.77 -25.76
CA ASP A 432 -17.96 1.01 -26.30
C ASP A 432 -17.52 -0.40 -26.75
N PHE A 433 -16.35 -0.50 -27.40
CA PHE A 433 -15.71 -1.78 -27.71
C PHE A 433 -15.38 -2.55 -26.43
N GLY A 434 -14.81 -1.89 -25.42
CA GLY A 434 -14.45 -2.52 -24.13
C GLY A 434 -15.67 -3.07 -23.38
N ARG A 435 -16.77 -2.32 -23.31
CA ARG A 435 -18.03 -2.81 -22.73
C ARG A 435 -18.57 -4.00 -23.52
N CYS A 436 -18.63 -3.89 -24.85
CA CYS A 436 -19.13 -4.95 -25.72
C CYS A 436 -18.29 -6.24 -25.61
N LEU A 437 -16.97 -6.12 -25.47
CA LEU A 437 -16.04 -7.23 -25.25
C LEU A 437 -16.27 -7.90 -23.89
N LEU A 438 -16.31 -7.12 -22.80
CA LEU A 438 -16.50 -7.68 -21.46
C LEU A 438 -17.87 -8.36 -21.31
N GLU A 439 -18.92 -7.78 -21.90
CA GLU A 439 -20.25 -8.39 -21.95
C GLU A 439 -20.26 -9.68 -22.81
N ALA A 440 -19.50 -9.72 -23.90
CA ALA A 440 -19.33 -10.91 -24.73
C ALA A 440 -18.63 -12.06 -23.98
N VAL A 441 -17.57 -11.75 -23.23
CA VAL A 441 -16.81 -12.73 -22.42
C VAL A 441 -17.71 -13.32 -21.32
N ASP A 442 -18.35 -12.49 -20.48
CA ASP A 442 -19.25 -12.93 -19.41
C ASP A 442 -20.41 -13.81 -19.93
N ARG A 443 -20.93 -13.50 -21.13
CA ARG A 443 -21.95 -14.33 -21.76
C ARG A 443 -21.38 -15.67 -22.22
N ALA A 444 -20.22 -15.69 -22.88
CA ALA A 444 -19.62 -16.93 -23.40
C ALA A 444 -19.21 -17.91 -22.28
N GLU A 445 -18.74 -17.41 -21.13
CA GLU A 445 -18.43 -18.26 -19.97
C GLU A 445 -19.64 -19.05 -19.47
N ARG A 446 -20.84 -18.46 -19.52
CA ARG A 446 -22.09 -19.09 -19.07
C ARG A 446 -22.55 -20.25 -19.96
N PHE A 447 -22.08 -20.32 -21.20
CA PHE A 447 -22.41 -21.38 -22.16
C PHE A 447 -21.30 -22.43 -22.32
N ARG A 448 -20.23 -22.37 -21.51
CA ARG A 448 -19.12 -23.33 -21.55
C ARG A 448 -19.57 -24.77 -21.19
N PRO A 449 -19.45 -25.76 -22.11
CA PRO A 449 -19.82 -27.14 -21.80
C PRO A 449 -18.91 -27.75 -20.72
N ARG A 450 -19.48 -28.54 -19.80
CA ARG A 450 -18.73 -29.21 -18.73
C ARG A 450 -17.68 -30.23 -19.23
N ASN A 451 -17.87 -30.75 -20.45
CA ASN A 451 -17.01 -31.76 -21.08
C ASN A 451 -16.52 -31.27 -22.46
N ALA A 452 -15.81 -30.14 -22.53
CA ALA A 452 -15.35 -29.58 -23.80
C ALA A 452 -14.30 -30.49 -24.50
N PRO A 453 -14.54 -30.96 -25.73
CA PRO A 453 -13.57 -31.73 -26.52
C PRO A 453 -12.70 -30.78 -27.38
N PRO A 454 -11.74 -31.33 -28.14
CA PRO A 454 -10.30 -31.22 -27.87
C PRO A 454 -9.69 -29.82 -28.15
N ALA A 455 -8.38 -29.73 -27.94
CA ALA A 455 -7.51 -28.61 -28.30
C ALA A 455 -7.84 -27.93 -29.64
N TYR A 456 -7.57 -26.61 -29.69
CA TYR A 456 -7.78 -25.75 -30.84
C TYR A 456 -7.28 -26.40 -32.15
N ALA A 457 -8.21 -26.51 -33.11
CA ALA A 457 -7.90 -26.89 -34.47
C ALA A 457 -7.91 -25.61 -35.34
N PRO A 458 -6.80 -25.27 -36.03
CA PRO A 458 -6.84 -24.19 -37.02
C PRO A 458 -7.82 -24.57 -38.14
N PRO A 459 -8.52 -23.59 -38.74
CA PRO A 459 -9.35 -23.85 -39.92
C PRO A 459 -8.59 -24.65 -40.99
N ARG A 460 -9.11 -25.83 -41.34
CA ARG A 460 -8.59 -26.71 -42.38
C ARG A 460 -9.70 -27.02 -43.37
N GLY A 461 -9.36 -27.07 -44.65
CA GLY A 461 -10.31 -27.31 -45.74
C GLY A 461 -10.60 -26.06 -46.55
N ASP A 462 -11.67 -26.14 -47.33
CA ASP A 462 -12.13 -25.05 -48.20
C ASP A 462 -12.76 -23.90 -47.42
N PHE A 463 -12.68 -22.70 -48.00
CA PHE A 463 -13.26 -21.47 -47.45
C PHE A 463 -14.23 -20.86 -48.45
N TYR A 464 -15.32 -20.31 -47.92
CA TYR A 464 -16.49 -19.86 -48.68
C TYR A 464 -16.76 -18.38 -48.39
N ALA A 465 -17.40 -17.67 -49.31
CA ALA A 465 -17.89 -16.33 -49.03
C ALA A 465 -18.92 -16.38 -47.88
N ALA A 466 -18.70 -15.62 -46.81
CA ALA A 466 -19.62 -15.60 -45.68
C ALA A 466 -20.93 -14.90 -46.07
N PRO A 467 -22.11 -15.44 -45.73
CA PRO A 467 -23.38 -14.76 -45.99
C PRO A 467 -23.53 -13.47 -45.16
N PRO A 468 -24.32 -12.48 -45.64
CA PRO A 468 -24.36 -11.14 -45.04
C PRO A 468 -24.61 -11.12 -43.53
N ASP A 469 -25.54 -11.93 -43.05
CA ASP A 469 -25.94 -12.04 -41.65
C ASP A 469 -24.84 -12.52 -40.69
N TYR A 470 -23.72 -13.05 -41.21
CA TYR A 470 -22.52 -13.38 -40.41
C TYR A 470 -21.65 -12.15 -40.10
N TYR A 471 -21.80 -11.04 -40.83
CA TYR A 471 -21.08 -9.78 -40.57
C TYR A 471 -22.00 -8.54 -40.58
N ALA A 472 -23.31 -8.78 -40.66
CA ALA A 472 -24.38 -7.79 -40.60
C ALA A 472 -25.42 -8.22 -39.53
N PRO A 473 -25.03 -8.35 -38.25
CA PRO A 473 -25.92 -8.87 -37.20
C PRO A 473 -27.21 -8.05 -37.06
N PRO A 474 -28.32 -8.67 -36.58
CA PRO A 474 -29.61 -8.01 -36.48
C PRO A 474 -29.57 -6.74 -35.61
N SER A 475 -30.34 -5.72 -36.00
CA SER A 475 -30.42 -4.44 -35.27
C SER A 475 -30.90 -4.57 -33.82
N ASN A 476 -31.59 -5.66 -33.47
CA ASN A 476 -32.05 -5.93 -32.10
C ASN A 476 -30.97 -6.58 -31.20
N GLY A 477 -29.82 -6.97 -31.77
CA GLY A 477 -28.72 -7.65 -31.09
C GLY A 477 -28.57 -9.14 -31.44
N TYR A 478 -27.48 -9.75 -30.97
CA TYR A 478 -27.15 -11.18 -31.11
C TYR A 478 -27.21 -11.85 -29.73
N HIS A 479 -28.07 -12.86 -29.56
CA HIS A 479 -28.42 -13.47 -28.26
C HIS A 479 -28.64 -12.47 -27.10
N GLY A 480 -29.22 -11.30 -27.42
CA GLY A 480 -29.51 -10.23 -26.47
C GLY A 480 -28.33 -9.32 -26.11
N LEU A 481 -27.13 -9.52 -26.67
CA LEU A 481 -26.06 -8.51 -26.68
C LEU A 481 -26.29 -7.57 -27.86
N ARG A 482 -26.21 -6.25 -27.62
CA ARG A 482 -26.45 -5.23 -28.65
C ARG A 482 -25.13 -4.57 -29.04
N PRO A 483 -24.61 -4.81 -30.26
CA PRO A 483 -23.37 -4.17 -30.69
C PRO A 483 -23.50 -2.63 -30.71
N PRO A 484 -22.43 -1.88 -30.36
CA PRO A 484 -22.42 -0.43 -30.34
C PRO A 484 -22.33 0.19 -31.75
N THR A 485 -23.38 0.01 -32.56
CA THR A 485 -23.46 0.45 -33.97
C THR A 485 -23.36 1.96 -34.19
N GLN A 486 -23.51 2.78 -33.15
CA GLN A 486 -23.27 4.22 -33.21
C GLN A 486 -21.77 4.57 -33.14
N ALA A 487 -20.99 3.85 -32.34
CA ALA A 487 -19.55 4.04 -32.22
C ALA A 487 -18.78 3.31 -33.34
N PHE A 488 -19.35 2.22 -33.86
CA PHE A 488 -18.82 1.42 -34.95
C PHE A 488 -19.91 1.23 -36.04
N PRO A 489 -20.12 2.25 -36.89
CA PRO A 489 -21.10 2.20 -37.97
C PRO A 489 -20.62 1.37 -39.17
N ASP A 490 -19.31 1.25 -39.34
CA ASP A 490 -18.67 0.55 -40.45
C ASP A 490 -18.90 -0.96 -40.37
N ARG A 491 -18.93 -1.61 -41.54
CA ARG A 491 -19.00 -3.07 -41.69
C ARG A 491 -17.90 -3.55 -42.62
N PRO A 492 -17.38 -4.78 -42.42
CA PRO A 492 -16.38 -5.32 -43.33
C PRO A 492 -16.99 -5.54 -44.73
N GLN A 493 -16.16 -5.47 -45.76
CA GLN A 493 -16.61 -5.67 -47.14
C GLN A 493 -16.98 -7.13 -47.37
N SER A 494 -18.04 -7.39 -48.14
CA SER A 494 -18.56 -8.75 -48.38
C SER A 494 -17.55 -9.69 -49.04
N ASN A 495 -16.64 -9.14 -49.85
CA ASN A 495 -15.53 -9.87 -50.48
C ASN A 495 -14.30 -10.06 -49.57
N GLN A 496 -14.37 -9.64 -48.30
CA GLN A 496 -13.29 -9.77 -47.32
C GLN A 496 -13.66 -10.68 -46.14
N VAL A 497 -14.92 -11.15 -46.02
CA VAL A 497 -15.33 -12.06 -44.95
C VAL A 497 -15.57 -13.45 -45.52
N PHE A 498 -14.82 -14.42 -45.01
CA PHE A 498 -14.86 -15.81 -45.44
C PHE A 498 -15.18 -16.73 -44.27
N MET A 499 -15.88 -17.83 -44.54
CA MET A 499 -16.28 -18.83 -43.56
C MET A 499 -15.63 -20.17 -43.89
N CYS A 500 -15.06 -20.86 -42.89
CA CYS A 500 -14.65 -22.26 -43.03
C CYS A 500 -15.80 -23.20 -42.61
N GLU A 501 -15.77 -24.47 -43.04
CA GLU A 501 -16.86 -25.41 -42.74
C GLU A 501 -16.93 -25.82 -41.26
N ALA A 502 -15.79 -25.76 -40.56
CA ALA A 502 -15.66 -26.19 -39.18
C ALA A 502 -16.45 -25.27 -38.22
N PRO A 503 -17.12 -25.83 -37.19
CA PRO A 503 -17.70 -25.03 -36.12
C PRO A 503 -16.61 -24.42 -35.21
N PRO A 504 -16.94 -23.40 -34.40
CA PRO A 504 -16.02 -22.82 -33.42
C PRO A 504 -15.47 -23.88 -32.43
N PRO A 505 -14.15 -23.92 -32.15
CA PRO A 505 -13.56 -24.86 -31.20
C PRO A 505 -13.62 -24.39 -29.73
N TYR A 506 -14.39 -23.33 -29.45
CA TYR A 506 -14.51 -22.67 -28.14
C TYR A 506 -15.95 -22.13 -27.97
N PRO A 507 -16.44 -21.93 -26.73
CA PRO A 507 -17.81 -21.45 -26.50
C PRO A 507 -18.02 -20.00 -26.94
N GLY A 508 -19.22 -19.72 -27.46
CA GLY A 508 -19.64 -18.39 -27.89
C GLY A 508 -20.76 -17.77 -27.06
N ILE A 509 -21.20 -16.60 -27.49
CA ILE A 509 -22.32 -15.86 -26.90
C ILE A 509 -23.65 -16.52 -27.28
N GLY A 510 -24.16 -17.37 -26.41
CA GLY A 510 -25.43 -18.08 -26.61
C GLY A 510 -25.24 -19.51 -27.14
N PRO A 511 -26.34 -20.25 -27.37
CA PRO A 511 -26.28 -21.55 -28.04
C PRO A 511 -25.79 -21.37 -29.49
N ASP A 512 -24.93 -22.29 -29.94
CA ASP A 512 -24.36 -22.26 -31.28
C ASP A 512 -25.44 -22.16 -32.36
N ARG A 513 -25.19 -21.30 -33.35
CA ARG A 513 -26.03 -21.21 -34.53
C ARG A 513 -26.00 -22.57 -35.26
N PRO A 514 -27.14 -23.12 -35.73
CA PRO A 514 -27.13 -24.34 -36.52
C PRO A 514 -26.22 -24.17 -37.74
N PRO A 515 -25.30 -25.13 -38.00
CA PRO A 515 -24.29 -24.98 -39.04
C PRO A 515 -24.93 -24.85 -40.42
N MET A 516 -24.44 -23.91 -41.23
CA MET A 516 -24.94 -23.75 -42.58
C MET A 516 -24.37 -24.83 -43.51
N PRO A 517 -25.19 -25.48 -44.37
CA PRO A 517 -24.69 -26.34 -45.43
C PRO A 517 -23.81 -25.55 -46.41
N THR A 518 -22.54 -25.91 -46.50
CA THR A 518 -21.54 -25.22 -47.33
C THR A 518 -21.68 -25.53 -48.83
N GLU A 519 -22.40 -26.61 -49.18
CA GLU A 519 -22.76 -27.01 -50.55
C GLU A 519 -23.49 -25.90 -51.35
N GLN A 520 -24.12 -24.94 -50.66
CA GLN A 520 -24.86 -23.83 -51.27
C GLN A 520 -24.06 -22.52 -51.36
N LEU A 521 -22.82 -22.51 -50.84
CA LEU A 521 -21.99 -21.30 -50.77
C LEU A 521 -20.93 -21.26 -51.87
N HIS A 522 -20.60 -20.06 -52.31
CA HIS A 522 -19.57 -19.88 -53.33
C HIS A 522 -18.19 -20.11 -52.72
N ARG A 523 -17.48 -21.14 -53.20
CA ARG A 523 -16.11 -21.45 -52.80
C ARG A 523 -15.18 -20.32 -53.24
N ALA A 524 -14.39 -19.80 -52.32
CA ALA A 524 -13.47 -18.72 -52.64
C ALA A 524 -12.24 -19.28 -53.36
N GLY A 525 -11.90 -18.71 -54.52
CA GLY A 525 -10.77 -19.13 -55.34
C GLY A 525 -11.10 -20.05 -56.52
N SER A 526 -12.35 -20.49 -56.70
CA SER A 526 -12.78 -21.11 -57.96
C SER A 526 -13.09 -20.05 -59.00
N THR A 527 -12.28 -19.98 -60.06
CA THR A 527 -12.63 -19.21 -61.26
C THR A 527 -13.82 -19.84 -61.97
N LEU A 528 -14.88 -19.05 -62.20
CA LEU A 528 -15.99 -19.43 -63.06
C LEU A 528 -15.54 -19.47 -64.52
N ASP A 529 -15.36 -20.67 -65.08
CA ASP A 529 -15.45 -20.86 -66.54
C ASP A 529 -16.91 -20.70 -66.96
N SER A 530 -17.27 -19.50 -67.42
CA SER A 530 -18.61 -19.16 -67.86
C SER A 530 -18.68 -18.84 -69.35
N SER A 531 -18.68 -19.86 -70.21
CA SER A 531 -19.18 -19.75 -71.59
C SER A 531 -19.44 -21.12 -72.25
N ASP A 532 -20.51 -21.81 -71.85
CA ASP A 532 -21.24 -22.66 -72.80
C ASP A 532 -22.25 -21.78 -73.55
N SER A 533 -21.76 -21.11 -74.59
CA SER A 533 -22.58 -20.25 -75.44
C SER A 533 -23.16 -21.07 -76.60
N GLY A 534 -24.27 -21.76 -76.34
CA GLY A 534 -25.05 -22.47 -77.36
C GLY A 534 -25.70 -21.54 -78.38
N SER A 535 -24.91 -20.99 -79.32
CA SER A 535 -25.42 -20.25 -80.47
C SER A 535 -25.95 -21.22 -81.53
N GLY A 536 -27.26 -21.47 -81.50
CA GLY A 536 -27.94 -22.23 -82.54
C GLY A 536 -27.97 -21.47 -83.87
N GLU A 537 -27.05 -21.79 -84.78
CA GLU A 537 -27.06 -21.26 -86.15
C GLU A 537 -27.59 -22.31 -87.14
N VAL A 538 -28.72 -21.99 -87.78
CA VAL A 538 -29.39 -22.85 -88.76
C VAL A 538 -28.59 -22.88 -90.05
N ARG A 539 -28.06 -24.05 -90.44
CA ARG A 539 -27.50 -24.24 -91.78
C ARG A 539 -28.09 -25.45 -92.50
N LYS A 540 -29.15 -25.18 -93.27
CA LYS A 540 -29.64 -26.07 -94.34
C LYS A 540 -28.49 -26.42 -95.30
N ARG A 541 -28.34 -27.69 -95.67
CA ARG A 541 -28.03 -28.09 -97.05
C ARG A 541 -28.78 -29.37 -97.41
N HIS A 542 -29.12 -29.45 -98.70
CA HIS A 542 -29.41 -30.69 -99.41
C HIS A 542 -28.16 -31.57 -99.48
#